data_AF-A0A9E1Q9B7-F1
#
_entry.id   AF-A0A9E1Q9B7-F1
#
_cell.length_a   1.000
_cell.length_b   1.000
_cell.length_c   1.000
_cell.angle_alpha   90.00
_cell.angle_beta   90.00
_cell.angle_gamma   90.00
#
_symmetry.space_group_name_H-M   'P 1'
#
loop_
_entity.id
_entity.type
_entity.pdbx_description
1 polymer ?
#
loop_
_entity_poly.entity_id
_entity_poly.type
_entity_poly.pdbx_seq_one_letter_code
_entity_poly.pdbx_strand_id
1 'polypeptide(L)'
;MGIPLFGIVVLGILGDHRFNTLPYFTEEGPIDTLVPGVLQVDDFELINHLGQPFGSQDLQGSVWIAAFFATDAEHVGVMTRQLLWPNFRYRDKKGISIVCFTLNPEHDTPSVLEEYVNMNTRYNGVDDKWQFLTGEKEEIDRIIRDEFKIKRDPEDPENIAT
;
A
#
# COMPACT_ATOMS: atom_id res chain seq x y z
N MET A 1 -24.37 39.49 14.20
CA MET A 1 -25.00 39.24 12.88
C MET A 1 -24.49 37.89 12.40
N GLY A 2 -25.23 36.82 12.68
CA GLY A 2 -24.85 35.46 12.29
C GLY A 2 -24.99 35.28 10.79
N ILE A 3 -24.01 34.62 10.16
CA ILE A 3 -24.10 34.24 8.75
C ILE A 3 -25.27 33.25 8.63
N PRO A 4 -26.28 33.50 7.79
CA PRO A 4 -27.41 32.59 7.67
C PRO A 4 -26.93 31.25 7.11
N LEU A 5 -27.34 30.16 7.78
CA LEU A 5 -27.02 28.76 7.47
C LEU A 5 -27.22 28.38 5.99
N PHE A 6 -28.03 29.18 5.27
CA PHE A 6 -28.28 29.05 3.84
C PHE A 6 -27.02 29.14 2.97
N GLY A 7 -26.02 29.95 3.35
CA GLY A 7 -24.78 30.09 2.59
C GLY A 7 -23.91 28.82 2.56
N ILE A 8 -23.95 28.02 3.63
CA ILE A 8 -23.19 26.76 3.74
C ILE A 8 -23.83 25.66 2.86
N VAL A 9 -25.16 25.65 2.75
CA VAL A 9 -25.89 24.68 1.91
C VAL A 9 -25.65 24.95 0.43
N VAL A 10 -25.63 26.22 0.02
CA VAL A 10 -25.40 26.60 -1.39
C VAL A 10 -23.95 26.36 -1.81
N LEU A 11 -22.95 26.70 -0.98
CA LEU A 11 -21.54 26.43 -1.32
C LEU A 11 -21.16 24.94 -1.23
N GLY A 12 -21.83 24.16 -0.37
CA GLY A 12 -21.54 22.74 -0.17
C GLY A 12 -22.19 21.80 -1.19
N ILE A 13 -23.43 22.07 -1.61
CA ILE A 13 -24.22 21.13 -2.43
C ILE A 13 -24.31 21.57 -3.91
N LEU A 14 -24.28 22.88 -4.19
CA LEU A 14 -24.36 23.44 -5.56
C LEU A 14 -22.99 23.85 -6.13
N GLY A 15 -21.91 23.73 -5.37
CA GLY A 15 -20.56 23.96 -5.86
C GLY A 15 -20.08 22.79 -6.73
N ASP A 16 -19.61 23.09 -7.94
CA ASP A 16 -18.85 22.13 -8.75
C ASP A 16 -17.56 21.76 -8.00
N HIS A 17 -17.58 20.64 -7.31
CA HIS A 17 -16.40 20.09 -6.65
C HIS A 17 -15.47 19.52 -7.73
N ARG A 18 -14.46 20.29 -8.13
CA ARG A 18 -13.34 19.77 -8.92
C ARG A 18 -12.45 18.95 -7.99
N PHE A 19 -12.73 17.65 -7.88
CA PHE A 19 -11.78 16.73 -7.28
C PHE A 19 -10.61 16.59 -8.27
N ASN A 20 -9.42 17.04 -7.88
CA ASN A 20 -8.21 16.68 -8.61
C ASN A 20 -8.06 15.16 -8.54
N THR A 21 -8.03 14.50 -9.68
CA THR A 21 -7.62 13.10 -9.77
C THR A 21 -6.13 13.01 -9.45
N LEU A 22 -5.70 11.91 -8.83
CA LEU A 22 -4.27 11.67 -8.67
C LEU A 22 -3.61 11.58 -10.06
N PRO A 23 -2.40 12.15 -10.25
CA PRO A 23 -1.71 12.03 -11.52
C PRO A 23 -1.35 10.57 -11.78
N TYR A 24 -1.39 10.17 -13.05
CA TYR A 24 -0.88 8.90 -13.52
C TYR A 24 0.62 9.05 -13.81
N PHE A 25 1.42 8.04 -13.48
CA PHE A 25 2.86 8.06 -13.74
C PHE A 25 3.19 7.26 -15.00
N THR A 26 4.03 7.86 -15.85
CA THR A 26 4.63 7.24 -17.05
C THR A 26 6.16 7.34 -16.97
N GLU A 27 6.89 6.69 -17.87
CA GLU A 27 8.36 6.83 -17.97
C GLU A 27 8.80 8.28 -18.21
N GLU A 28 7.95 9.11 -18.81
CA GLU A 28 8.24 10.50 -19.16
C GLU A 28 7.84 11.51 -18.07
N GLY A 29 7.12 11.04 -17.02
CA GLY A 29 6.64 11.87 -15.91
C GLY A 29 5.13 11.75 -15.62
N PRO A 30 4.59 12.63 -14.74
CA PRO A 30 3.19 12.61 -14.35
C PRO A 30 2.26 13.21 -15.42
N ILE A 31 1.11 12.60 -15.63
CA ILE A 31 0.05 13.06 -16.54
C ILE A 31 -1.32 13.04 -15.84
N ASP A 32 -2.22 13.94 -16.23
CA ASP A 32 -3.55 14.08 -15.60
C ASP A 32 -4.63 13.21 -16.26
N THR A 33 -4.28 12.35 -17.20
CA THR A 33 -5.23 11.53 -17.97
C THR A 33 -4.69 10.13 -18.17
N LEU A 34 -5.56 9.12 -18.08
CA LEU A 34 -5.21 7.75 -18.40
C LEU A 34 -4.95 7.63 -19.91
N VAL A 35 -3.70 7.42 -20.29
CA VAL A 35 -3.28 7.16 -21.68
C VAL A 35 -2.67 5.76 -21.78
N PRO A 36 -2.62 5.15 -22.99
CA PRO A 36 -1.86 3.93 -23.20
C PRO A 36 -0.39 4.11 -22.79
N GLY A 37 0.13 3.20 -21.95
CA GLY A 37 1.50 3.28 -21.42
C GLY A 37 1.63 3.79 -19.98
N VAL A 38 0.52 4.10 -19.31
CA VAL A 38 0.50 4.31 -17.85
C VAL A 38 0.82 3.01 -17.12
N LEU A 39 1.61 3.10 -16.05
CA LEU A 39 1.86 1.94 -15.19
C LEU A 39 0.56 1.56 -14.46
N GLN A 40 0.11 0.33 -14.69
CA GLN A 40 -1.03 -0.28 -14.04
C GLN A 40 -0.59 -1.60 -13.41
N VAL A 41 -1.04 -1.84 -12.18
CA VAL A 41 -0.87 -3.12 -11.49
C VAL A 41 -2.01 -4.03 -11.94
N ASP A 42 -1.68 -5.14 -12.60
CA ASP A 42 -2.62 -6.18 -12.98
C ASP A 42 -3.05 -7.03 -11.78
N ASP A 43 -3.94 -7.99 -12.02
CA ASP A 43 -4.48 -8.83 -10.97
C ASP A 43 -3.42 -9.72 -10.31
N PHE A 44 -3.46 -9.76 -8.98
CA PHE A 44 -2.63 -10.63 -8.16
C PHE A 44 -3.42 -11.15 -6.96
N GLU A 45 -3.03 -12.31 -6.46
CA GLU A 45 -3.56 -12.90 -5.23
C GLU A 45 -2.42 -13.59 -4.48
N LEU A 46 -2.29 -13.29 -3.20
CA LEU A 46 -1.28 -13.85 -2.28
C LEU A 46 -1.96 -14.25 -0.97
N ILE A 47 -1.17 -14.69 0.01
CA ILE A 47 -1.66 -15.00 1.36
C ILE A 47 -1.27 -13.88 2.31
N ASN A 48 -2.22 -13.36 3.09
CA ASN A 48 -1.93 -12.34 4.09
C ASN A 48 -1.44 -12.94 5.42
N HIS A 49 -1.02 -12.07 6.34
CA HIS A 49 -0.60 -12.43 7.70
C HIS A 49 -1.65 -13.22 8.51
N LEU A 50 -2.95 -13.11 8.17
CA LEU A 50 -4.02 -13.88 8.81
C LEU A 50 -4.22 -15.27 8.16
N GLY A 51 -3.37 -15.63 7.20
CA GLY A 51 -3.47 -16.89 6.44
C GLY A 51 -4.62 -16.90 5.43
N GLN A 52 -5.14 -15.72 5.04
CA GLN A 52 -6.27 -15.59 4.12
C GLN A 52 -5.78 -15.15 2.72
N PRO A 53 -6.45 -15.59 1.64
CA PRO A 53 -6.24 -15.00 0.32
C PRO A 53 -6.49 -13.50 0.36
N PHE A 54 -5.60 -12.73 -0.26
CA PHE A 54 -5.70 -11.28 -0.38
C PHE A 54 -5.04 -10.80 -1.67
N GLY A 55 -5.68 -9.90 -2.40
CA GLY A 55 -5.22 -9.51 -3.74
C GLY A 55 -5.67 -8.14 -4.22
N SER A 56 -5.44 -7.89 -5.52
CA SER A 56 -5.85 -6.67 -6.21
C SER A 56 -7.36 -6.37 -6.08
N GLN A 57 -8.18 -7.43 -6.01
CA GLN A 57 -9.64 -7.31 -5.89
C GLN A 57 -10.07 -6.70 -4.56
N ASP A 58 -9.39 -7.02 -3.45
CA ASP A 58 -9.66 -6.47 -2.12
C ASP A 58 -9.29 -4.99 -2.01
N LEU A 59 -8.45 -4.50 -2.94
CA LEU A 59 -7.95 -3.13 -2.98
C LEU A 59 -8.80 -2.20 -3.87
N GLN A 60 -9.81 -2.73 -4.57
CA GLN A 60 -10.62 -1.95 -5.49
C GLN A 60 -11.32 -0.77 -4.80
N GLY A 61 -11.23 0.41 -5.41
CA GLY A 61 -11.83 1.63 -4.87
C GLY A 61 -11.14 2.22 -3.64
N SER A 62 -9.98 1.67 -3.24
CA SER A 62 -9.17 2.16 -2.13
C SER A 62 -7.84 2.74 -2.61
N VAL A 63 -7.31 3.71 -1.86
CA VAL A 63 -5.93 4.16 -2.00
C VAL A 63 -5.06 3.26 -1.15
N TRP A 64 -3.92 2.81 -1.67
CA TRP A 64 -3.02 1.96 -0.91
C TRP A 64 -1.57 2.28 -1.19
N ILE A 65 -0.71 1.98 -0.22
CA ILE A 65 0.74 2.14 -0.30
C ILE A 65 1.35 0.76 -0.40
N ALA A 66 2.05 0.48 -1.50
CA ALA A 66 2.87 -0.72 -1.64
C ALA A 66 4.22 -0.51 -0.93
N ALA A 67 4.65 -1.51 -0.16
CA ALA A 67 5.98 -1.56 0.43
C ALA A 67 6.56 -2.97 0.23
N PHE A 68 7.87 -3.09 0.06
CA PHE A 68 8.52 -4.40 -0.07
C PHE A 68 9.73 -4.44 0.86
N PHE A 69 9.79 -5.48 1.70
CA PHE A 69 10.88 -5.72 2.66
C PHE A 69 10.72 -7.11 3.26
N ALA A 70 11.79 -7.67 3.82
CA ALA A 70 11.74 -8.87 4.66
C ALA A 70 11.68 -8.49 6.15
N THR A 71 11.02 -9.29 6.98
CA THR A 71 10.91 -8.97 8.43
C THR A 71 12.21 -9.18 9.21
N ASP A 72 13.14 -9.95 8.66
CA ASP A 72 14.47 -10.25 9.22
C ASP A 72 15.60 -9.37 8.64
N ALA A 73 15.29 -8.49 7.69
CA ALA A 73 16.27 -7.56 7.10
C ALA A 73 16.87 -6.59 8.14
N GLU A 74 18.17 -6.28 8.03
CA GLU A 74 18.89 -5.40 8.97
C GLU A 74 18.23 -4.02 9.14
N HIS A 75 17.68 -3.47 8.06
CA HIS A 75 17.11 -2.11 8.03
C HIS A 75 15.59 -2.07 8.22
N VAL A 76 14.94 -3.20 8.53
CA VAL A 76 13.48 -3.29 8.63
C VAL A 76 12.89 -2.31 9.65
N GLY A 77 13.59 -2.07 10.77
CA GLY A 77 13.11 -1.15 11.81
C GLY A 77 12.90 0.28 11.31
N VAL A 78 13.75 0.74 10.39
CA VAL A 78 13.60 2.06 9.76
C VAL A 78 12.38 2.07 8.85
N MET A 79 12.21 1.05 8.00
CA MET A 79 11.07 0.91 7.10
C MET A 79 9.75 0.88 7.89
N THR A 80 9.69 0.05 8.92
CA THR A 80 8.53 -0.08 9.83
C THR A 80 8.12 1.29 10.38
N ARG A 81 9.09 2.05 10.90
CA ARG A 81 8.83 3.38 11.47
C ARG A 81 8.29 4.36 10.43
N GLN A 82 8.76 4.29 9.19
CA GLN A 82 8.22 5.13 8.10
C GLN A 82 6.78 4.74 7.76
N LEU A 83 6.45 3.45 7.72
CA LEU A 83 5.10 2.96 7.39
C LEU A 83 4.10 3.14 8.55
N LEU A 84 4.56 3.21 9.80
CA LEU A 84 3.70 3.54 10.94
C LEU A 84 3.18 4.98 10.90
N TRP A 85 3.91 5.91 10.27
CA TRP A 85 3.47 7.29 10.14
C TRP A 85 2.19 7.46 9.31
N PRO A 86 2.07 6.96 8.06
CA PRO A 86 0.84 7.03 7.30
C PRO A 86 -0.29 6.23 7.96
N ASN A 87 0.02 5.07 8.58
CA ASN A 87 -0.97 4.30 9.35
C ASN A 87 -1.63 5.17 10.45
N PHE A 88 -0.81 5.82 11.27
CA PHE A 88 -1.30 6.69 12.32
C PHE A 88 -2.01 7.94 11.77
N ARG A 89 -1.44 8.60 10.77
CA ARG A 89 -1.97 9.84 10.19
C ARG A 89 -3.34 9.67 9.55
N TYR A 90 -3.60 8.49 8.99
CA TYR A 90 -4.84 8.16 8.28
C TYR A 90 -5.68 7.12 9.00
N ARG A 91 -5.47 6.90 10.30
CA ARG A 91 -6.19 5.91 11.11
C ARG A 91 -7.71 6.03 11.04
N ASP A 92 -8.22 7.27 11.01
CA ASP A 92 -9.65 7.58 10.99
C ASP A 92 -10.24 7.69 9.56
N LYS A 93 -9.44 7.37 8.53
CA LYS A 93 -9.85 7.43 7.11
C LYS A 93 -10.02 6.03 6.55
N LYS A 94 -11.23 5.71 6.10
CA LYS A 94 -11.52 4.47 5.36
C LYS A 94 -10.93 4.53 3.95
N GLY A 95 -10.66 3.37 3.37
CA GLY A 95 -10.13 3.26 2.00
C GLY A 95 -8.68 3.72 1.84
N ILE A 96 -7.90 3.69 2.93
CA ILE A 96 -6.44 3.88 2.90
C ILE A 96 -5.79 2.69 3.62
N SER A 97 -5.02 1.90 2.89
CA SER A 97 -4.29 0.73 3.40
C SER A 97 -2.81 0.77 3.03
N ILE A 98 -2.02 -0.05 3.71
CA ILE A 98 -0.61 -0.30 3.42
C ILE A 98 -0.49 -1.80 3.18
N VAL A 99 0.10 -2.15 2.04
CA VAL A 99 0.27 -3.52 1.59
C VAL A 99 1.77 -3.78 1.48
N CYS A 100 2.26 -4.65 2.37
CA CYS A 100 3.66 -5.02 2.47
C CYS A 100 3.86 -6.39 1.82
N PHE A 101 4.69 -6.47 0.78
CA PHE A 101 5.08 -7.72 0.14
C PHE A 101 6.42 -8.17 0.71
N THR A 102 6.48 -9.40 1.24
CA THR A 102 7.75 -9.93 1.76
C THR A 102 8.78 -10.13 0.66
N LEU A 103 10.05 -9.86 0.96
CA LEU A 103 11.18 -10.23 0.09
C LEU A 103 11.80 -11.59 0.44
N ASN A 104 11.40 -12.19 1.57
CA ASN A 104 11.87 -13.46 2.11
C ASN A 104 10.69 -14.34 2.58
N PRO A 105 9.88 -14.91 1.65
CA PRO A 105 8.70 -15.70 2.00
C PRO A 105 9.01 -17.03 2.71
N GLU A 106 10.26 -17.52 2.65
CA GLU A 106 10.67 -18.73 3.38
C GLU A 106 10.69 -18.51 4.90
N HIS A 107 11.10 -17.31 5.34
CA HIS A 107 11.05 -16.89 6.74
C HIS A 107 9.68 -16.28 7.09
N ASP A 108 9.18 -15.39 6.23
CA ASP A 108 7.98 -14.58 6.46
C ASP A 108 6.69 -15.38 6.20
N THR A 109 6.49 -16.43 6.99
CA THR A 109 5.24 -17.19 7.02
C THR A 109 4.08 -16.36 7.59
N PRO A 110 2.80 -16.71 7.35
CA PRO A 110 1.68 -15.97 7.90
C PRO A 110 1.77 -15.76 9.43
N SER A 111 2.20 -16.78 10.18
CA SER A 111 2.39 -16.68 11.63
C SER A 111 3.47 -15.68 12.04
N VAL A 112 4.59 -15.63 11.31
CA VAL A 112 5.68 -14.68 11.58
C VAL A 112 5.22 -13.26 11.27
N LEU A 113 4.53 -13.09 10.14
CA LEU A 113 3.95 -11.81 9.75
C LEU A 113 2.87 -11.32 10.73
N GLU A 114 2.03 -12.22 11.25
CA GLU A 114 1.02 -11.90 12.25
C GLU A 114 1.67 -11.41 13.56
N GLU A 115 2.69 -12.12 14.03
CA GLU A 115 3.47 -11.70 15.21
C GLU A 115 4.12 -10.33 14.98
N TYR A 116 4.70 -10.13 13.80
CA TYR A 116 5.31 -8.87 13.41
C TYR A 116 4.31 -7.72 13.39
N VAL A 117 3.12 -7.90 12.79
CA VAL A 117 2.04 -6.90 12.79
C VAL A 117 1.60 -6.61 14.22
N ASN A 118 1.35 -7.63 15.03
CA ASN A 118 0.93 -7.49 16.41
C ASN A 118 1.97 -6.73 17.24
N MET A 119 3.26 -7.05 17.10
CA MET A 119 4.33 -6.35 17.81
C MET A 119 4.36 -4.85 17.49
N ASN A 120 4.21 -4.49 16.22
CA ASN A 120 4.38 -3.11 15.75
C ASN A 120 3.12 -2.24 15.87
N THR A 121 1.94 -2.86 16.01
CA THR A 121 0.65 -2.15 16.06
C THR A 121 -0.05 -2.20 17.42
N ARG A 122 0.54 -2.84 18.43
CA ARG A 122 0.01 -2.95 19.82
C ARG A 122 -0.63 -1.69 20.41
N TYR A 123 -0.12 -0.49 20.08
CA TYR A 123 -0.55 0.77 20.69
C TYR A 123 -1.29 1.70 19.72
N ASN A 124 -1.32 1.40 18.42
CA ASN A 124 -1.85 2.29 17.38
C ASN A 124 -2.45 1.53 16.18
N GLY A 125 -2.72 0.25 16.33
CA GLY A 125 -3.31 -0.61 15.32
C GLY A 125 -4.71 -0.12 14.94
N VAL A 126 -4.95 -0.17 13.64
CA VAL A 126 -6.28 -0.06 13.08
C VAL A 126 -6.46 -1.31 12.25
N ASP A 127 -7.51 -2.06 12.55
CA ASP A 127 -7.83 -3.28 11.84
C ASP A 127 -7.91 -3.00 10.34
N ASP A 128 -7.47 -3.98 9.55
CA ASP A 128 -7.52 -3.99 8.09
C ASP A 128 -6.71 -2.88 7.37
N LYS A 129 -5.94 -2.04 8.09
CA LYS A 129 -5.07 -1.03 7.46
C LYS A 129 -3.72 -1.56 6.99
N TRP A 130 -3.22 -2.61 7.64
CA TRP A 130 -1.93 -3.22 7.32
C TRP A 130 -2.16 -4.64 6.82
N GLN A 131 -1.76 -4.89 5.58
CA GLN A 131 -1.80 -6.20 4.97
C GLN A 131 -0.37 -6.60 4.64
N PHE A 132 0.14 -7.62 5.34
CA PHE A 132 1.43 -8.21 5.04
C PHE A 132 1.19 -9.48 4.24
N LEU A 133 1.82 -9.57 3.08
CA LEU A 133 1.58 -10.61 2.08
C LEU A 133 2.83 -11.49 1.93
N THR A 134 2.57 -12.79 1.82
CA THR A 134 3.54 -13.86 1.57
C THR A 134 2.94 -14.88 0.60
N GLY A 135 3.73 -15.87 0.19
CA GLY A 135 3.34 -16.87 -0.80
C GLY A 135 4.54 -17.44 -1.53
N GLU A 136 4.31 -18.01 -2.70
CA GLU A 136 5.36 -18.56 -3.55
C GLU A 136 6.32 -17.45 -3.98
N LYS A 137 7.63 -17.70 -3.83
CA LYS A 137 8.68 -16.72 -4.11
C LYS A 137 8.64 -16.24 -5.55
N GLU A 138 8.43 -17.16 -6.48
CA GLU A 138 8.37 -16.89 -7.92
C GLU A 138 7.22 -15.94 -8.27
N GLU A 139 6.09 -16.06 -7.57
CA GLU A 139 4.91 -15.22 -7.79
C GLU A 139 5.15 -13.80 -7.24
N ILE A 140 5.72 -13.68 -6.05
CA ILE A 140 6.09 -12.38 -5.49
C ILE A 140 7.12 -11.69 -6.39
N ASP A 141 8.14 -12.41 -6.84
CA ASP A 141 9.17 -11.89 -7.75
C ASP A 141 8.58 -11.47 -9.10
N ARG A 142 7.57 -12.19 -9.61
CA ARG A 142 6.80 -11.79 -10.78
C ARG A 142 6.07 -10.48 -10.53
N ILE A 143 5.32 -10.36 -9.43
CA ILE A 143 4.56 -9.15 -9.10
C ILE A 143 5.48 -7.93 -9.00
N ILE A 144 6.58 -8.04 -8.25
CA ILE A 144 7.54 -6.94 -8.05
C ILE A 144 8.14 -6.48 -9.39
N ARG A 145 8.52 -7.42 -10.25
CA ARG A 145 9.16 -7.11 -11.54
C ARG A 145 8.15 -6.62 -12.57
N ASP A 146 7.02 -7.30 -12.71
CA ASP A 146 6.13 -7.12 -13.85
C ASP A 146 5.07 -6.05 -13.56
N GLU A 147 4.59 -5.92 -12.32
CA GLU A 147 3.56 -4.94 -11.94
C GLU A 147 4.17 -3.63 -11.43
N PHE A 148 5.25 -3.73 -10.64
CA PHE A 148 5.89 -2.54 -10.04
C PHE A 148 7.13 -2.07 -10.77
N LYS A 149 7.61 -2.83 -11.78
CA LYS A 149 8.83 -2.52 -12.56
C LYS A 149 10.08 -2.32 -11.69
N ILE A 150 10.11 -2.95 -10.52
CA ILE A 150 11.26 -2.90 -9.60
C ILE A 150 12.23 -4.02 -9.97
N LYS A 151 13.50 -3.66 -10.17
CA LYS A 151 14.58 -4.64 -10.38
C LYS A 151 15.19 -4.99 -9.03
N ARG A 152 15.16 -6.28 -8.66
CA ARG A 152 15.89 -6.79 -7.50
C ARG A 152 17.38 -6.93 -7.85
N ASP A 153 18.25 -6.51 -6.93
CA ASP A 153 19.68 -6.81 -7.02
C ASP A 153 19.90 -8.29 -6.69
N PRO A 154 20.52 -9.10 -7.56
CA PRO A 154 20.84 -10.49 -7.25
C PRO A 154 21.85 -10.64 -6.10
N GLU A 155 22.72 -9.64 -5.88
CA GLU A 155 23.74 -9.65 -4.83
C GLU A 155 23.17 -9.18 -3.48
N ASP A 156 22.10 -8.39 -3.51
CA ASP A 156 21.37 -7.90 -2.32
C ASP A 156 19.85 -7.99 -2.54
N PRO A 157 19.28 -9.21 -2.50
CA PRO A 157 17.90 -9.45 -2.90
C PRO A 157 16.89 -8.75 -1.98
N GLU A 158 17.25 -8.45 -0.73
CA GLU A 158 16.39 -7.76 0.23
C GLU A 158 16.39 -6.24 0.06
N ASN A 159 17.31 -5.72 -0.77
CA ASN A 159 17.39 -4.31 -1.09
C ASN A 159 16.76 -4.03 -2.46
N ILE A 160 15.63 -3.35 -2.41
CA ILE A 160 14.91 -2.84 -3.58
C ILE A 160 15.22 -1.37 -3.85
N ALA A 161 16.10 -0.74 -3.06
CA ALA A 161 16.53 0.63 -3.26
C ALA A 161 17.79 0.67 -4.14
N THR A 162 17.59 1.01 -5.41
CA THR A 162 18.61 1.64 -6.25
C THR A 162 18.17 3.06 -6.55
#